data_AF-A0A453FXB7-F1
#
_entry.id   AF-A0A453FXB7-F1
#
_cell.length_a   1.000
_cell.length_b   1.000
_cell.length_c   1.000
_cell.angle_alpha   90.00
_cell.angle_beta   90.00
_cell.angle_gamma   90.00
#
_symmetry.space_group_name_H-M   'P 1'
#
loop_
_entity.id
_entity.type
_entity.pdbx_description
1 polymer ?
#
loop_
_entity_poly.entity_id
_entity_poly.type
_entity_poly.pdbx_seq_one_letter_code
_entity_poly.pdbx_strand_id
1 'polypeptide(L)'
;PSRAGYRHIDCAPLYHNEKEIGVALKKLFDDGVVRREDLFITSKIWCSDLAPKDVPLAIDSTLKDLQLDYVDLYLIHWPFQVKKGTEISPENFVHPDIPKTWQAMEQLYDSGKAHAIGVSNFSSKKLGDLLGVARVPPAVDQVECHLGWQQGKLRAFCHSNGVHLSAYAPLGRMKDVASNPVVTSVAESLGKTPAQIALRWGLQQGQSVLPKSANESRLKENIDLFDWSIPEELCAKLSEIKQVKQIRGDSFVHPQSIYKTCEELFDGEI
;
A
#
# COMPACT_ATOMS: atom_id res chain seq x y z
N PRO A 1 -14.59 0.93 11.13
CA PRO A 1 -13.42 1.81 10.98
C PRO A 1 -13.70 3.27 11.40
N SER A 2 -14.64 3.96 10.74
CA SER A 2 -14.94 5.38 10.98
C SER A 2 -15.35 5.73 12.41
N ARG A 3 -16.14 4.85 13.07
CA ARG A 3 -16.55 5.00 14.48
C ARG A 3 -15.40 4.96 15.48
N ALA A 4 -14.26 4.38 15.11
CA ALA A 4 -13.04 4.38 15.92
C ALA A 4 -12.10 5.55 15.57
N GLY A 5 -12.53 6.48 14.71
CA GLY A 5 -11.74 7.65 14.31
C GLY A 5 -10.96 7.50 13.00
N TYR A 6 -10.96 6.33 12.36
CA TYR A 6 -10.27 6.16 11.06
C TYR A 6 -10.89 7.06 10.00
N ARG A 7 -10.02 7.68 9.19
CA ARG A 7 -10.38 8.48 8.02
C ARG A 7 -9.70 8.00 6.73
N HIS A 8 -8.98 6.88 6.79
CA HIS A 8 -8.33 6.26 5.63
C HIS A 8 -8.73 4.78 5.54
N ILE A 9 -9.17 4.34 4.37
CA ILE A 9 -9.44 2.93 4.05
C ILE A 9 -8.69 2.57 2.77
N ASP A 10 -7.89 1.50 2.84
CA ASP A 10 -7.18 0.93 1.70
C ASP A 10 -7.90 -0.32 1.17
N CYS A 11 -8.26 -0.29 -0.11
CA CYS A 11 -9.01 -1.32 -0.83
C CYS A 11 -8.20 -1.85 -2.02
N ALA A 12 -8.68 -2.92 -2.63
CA ALA A 12 -8.28 -3.35 -3.97
C ALA A 12 -9.30 -4.37 -4.51
N PRO A 13 -9.53 -4.44 -5.82
CA PRO A 13 -10.41 -5.45 -6.43
C PRO A 13 -9.93 -6.89 -6.17
N LEU A 14 -8.61 -7.11 -6.09
CA LEU A 14 -8.02 -8.41 -5.72
C LEU A 14 -8.50 -8.92 -4.35
N TYR A 15 -8.89 -8.02 -3.44
CA TYR A 15 -9.29 -8.43 -2.08
C TYR A 15 -10.72 -8.98 -2.05
N HIS A 16 -11.44 -8.93 -3.19
CA HIS A 16 -12.77 -9.49 -3.38
C HIS A 16 -13.79 -9.05 -2.34
N ASN A 17 -13.68 -7.81 -1.86
CA ASN A 17 -14.54 -7.26 -0.82
C ASN A 17 -14.92 -5.77 -1.00
N GLU A 18 -14.65 -5.18 -2.18
CA GLU A 18 -14.99 -3.77 -2.43
C GLU A 18 -16.51 -3.51 -2.33
N LYS A 19 -17.34 -4.48 -2.70
CA LYS A 19 -18.80 -4.38 -2.58
C LYS A 19 -19.27 -4.25 -1.14
N GLU A 20 -18.73 -5.10 -0.26
CA GLU A 20 -19.03 -5.07 1.18
C GLU A 20 -18.54 -3.76 1.81
N ILE A 21 -17.37 -3.27 1.39
CA ILE A 21 -16.85 -1.97 1.80
C ILE A 21 -17.77 -0.85 1.32
N GLY A 22 -18.23 -0.88 0.07
CA GLY A 22 -19.15 0.11 -0.48
C GLY A 22 -20.49 0.17 0.25
N VAL A 23 -21.07 -0.99 0.60
CA VAL A 23 -22.27 -1.05 1.44
C VAL A 23 -22.03 -0.40 2.80
N ALA A 24 -20.88 -0.66 3.43
CA ALA A 24 -20.52 -0.05 4.70
C ALA A 24 -20.30 1.48 4.58
N LEU A 25 -19.63 1.94 3.52
CA LEU A 25 -19.42 3.36 3.23
C LEU A 25 -20.74 4.08 3.03
N LYS A 26 -21.62 3.56 2.17
CA LYS A 26 -22.95 4.14 1.93
C LYS A 26 -23.72 4.26 3.24
N LYS A 27 -23.74 3.21 4.06
CA LYS A 27 -24.41 3.27 5.37
C LYS A 27 -23.83 4.37 6.27
N LEU A 28 -22.51 4.53 6.30
CA LEU A 28 -21.87 5.58 7.10
C LEU A 28 -22.25 6.99 6.64
N PHE A 29 -22.41 7.19 5.33
CA PHE A 29 -22.85 8.46 4.75
C PHE A 29 -24.34 8.71 5.02
N ASP A 30 -25.20 7.71 4.79
CA ASP A 30 -26.65 7.80 5.05
C ASP A 30 -26.95 8.06 6.53
N ASP A 31 -26.21 7.42 7.43
CA ASP A 31 -26.34 7.60 8.90
C ASP A 31 -25.72 8.93 9.39
N GLY A 32 -25.08 9.72 8.52
CA GLY A 32 -24.44 10.99 8.88
C GLY A 32 -23.20 10.85 9.78
N VAL A 33 -22.58 9.68 9.82
CA VAL A 33 -21.41 9.41 10.70
C VAL A 33 -20.16 10.14 10.21
N VAL A 34 -20.01 10.26 8.90
CA VAL A 34 -18.93 10.98 8.20
C VAL A 34 -19.46 11.44 6.84
N ARG A 35 -18.88 12.48 6.26
CA ARG A 35 -19.15 12.85 4.86
C ARG A 35 -18.10 12.22 3.95
N ARG A 36 -18.37 12.17 2.64
CA ARG A 36 -17.46 11.57 1.66
C ARG A 36 -16.11 12.29 1.65
N GLU A 37 -16.11 13.62 1.73
CA GLU A 37 -14.93 14.47 1.76
C GLU A 37 -14.10 14.36 3.05
N ASP A 38 -14.65 13.73 4.11
CA ASP A 38 -13.92 13.49 5.35
C ASP A 38 -13.10 12.17 5.28
N LEU A 39 -13.30 11.34 4.25
CA LEU A 39 -12.62 10.05 4.08
C LEU A 39 -11.61 10.08 2.93
N PHE A 40 -10.48 9.43 3.15
CA PHE A 40 -9.49 9.07 2.14
C PHE A 40 -9.66 7.60 1.76
N ILE A 41 -10.11 7.33 0.55
CA ILE A 41 -10.33 5.98 0.02
C ILE A 41 -9.28 5.67 -1.05
N THR A 42 -8.51 4.62 -0.82
CA THR A 42 -7.53 4.10 -1.78
C THR A 42 -8.07 2.84 -2.44
N SER A 43 -7.92 2.69 -3.75
CA SER A 43 -8.04 1.40 -4.43
C SER A 43 -6.91 1.21 -5.44
N LYS A 44 -6.90 0.08 -6.16
CA LYS A 44 -5.79 -0.35 -7.00
C LYS A 44 -6.28 -0.94 -8.31
N ILE A 45 -5.51 -0.79 -9.38
CA ILE A 45 -5.72 -1.50 -10.64
C ILE A 45 -4.92 -2.82 -10.64
N TRP A 46 -5.59 -3.92 -10.98
CA TRP A 46 -4.98 -5.26 -10.97
C TRP A 46 -4.19 -5.56 -12.24
N CYS A 47 -3.32 -6.57 -12.17
CA CYS A 47 -2.40 -6.98 -13.23
C CYS A 47 -3.10 -7.39 -14.55
N SER A 48 -4.38 -7.77 -14.51
CA SER A 48 -5.16 -8.13 -15.70
C SER A 48 -5.68 -6.92 -16.49
N ASP A 49 -5.63 -5.72 -15.93
CA ASP A 49 -6.32 -4.54 -16.45
C ASP A 49 -5.37 -3.38 -16.80
N LEU A 50 -4.06 -3.62 -16.81
CA LEU A 50 -3.04 -2.59 -17.07
C LEU A 50 -2.96 -2.12 -18.54
N ALA A 51 -3.69 -2.74 -19.48
CA ALA A 51 -3.73 -2.22 -20.83
C ALA A 51 -4.47 -0.85 -20.84
N PRO A 52 -4.01 0.17 -21.58
CA PRO A 52 -4.56 1.53 -21.50
C PRO A 52 -6.08 1.65 -21.69
N LYS A 53 -6.65 0.81 -22.56
CA LYS A 53 -8.09 0.76 -22.82
C LYS A 53 -8.91 0.16 -21.68
N ASP A 54 -8.27 -0.62 -20.81
CA ASP A 54 -8.91 -1.36 -19.72
C ASP A 54 -8.84 -0.58 -18.39
N VAL A 55 -7.86 0.31 -18.23
CA VAL A 55 -7.70 1.23 -17.09
C VAL A 55 -9.00 1.98 -16.71
N PRO A 56 -9.70 2.68 -17.62
CA PRO A 56 -10.95 3.35 -17.27
C PRO A 56 -12.08 2.39 -16.89
N LEU A 57 -12.09 1.18 -17.46
CA LEU A 57 -13.10 0.16 -17.12
C LEU A 57 -12.86 -0.41 -15.71
N ALA A 58 -11.59 -0.58 -15.34
CA ALA A 58 -11.21 -1.10 -14.03
C ALA A 58 -11.62 -0.15 -12.90
N ILE A 59 -11.32 1.15 -13.02
CA ILE A 59 -11.74 2.13 -12.02
C ILE A 59 -13.26 2.27 -11.95
N ASP A 60 -13.97 2.21 -13.10
CA ASP A 60 -15.44 2.27 -13.11
C ASP A 60 -16.07 1.09 -12.35
N SER A 61 -15.49 -0.10 -12.48
CA SER A 61 -15.91 -1.26 -11.70
C SER A 61 -15.66 -1.07 -10.20
N THR A 62 -14.48 -0.59 -9.82
CA THR A 62 -14.13 -0.28 -8.42
C THR A 62 -15.06 0.78 -7.83
N LEU A 63 -15.30 1.88 -8.55
CA LEU A 63 -16.19 2.96 -8.11
C LEU A 63 -17.62 2.47 -7.91
N LYS A 64 -18.11 1.64 -8.83
CA LYS A 64 -19.43 1.00 -8.71
C LYS A 64 -19.52 0.11 -7.47
N ASP A 65 -18.52 -0.74 -7.24
CA ASP A 65 -18.51 -1.67 -6.11
C ASP A 65 -18.38 -0.92 -4.77
N LEU A 66 -17.53 0.11 -4.71
CA LEU A 66 -17.38 0.99 -3.55
C LEU A 66 -18.54 1.99 -3.38
N GLN A 67 -19.42 2.13 -4.38
CA GLN A 67 -20.52 3.10 -4.42
C GLN A 67 -20.02 4.54 -4.24
N LEU A 68 -18.99 4.91 -5.00
CA LEU A 68 -18.33 6.21 -4.97
C LEU A 68 -18.28 6.83 -6.37
N ASP A 69 -18.21 8.17 -6.43
CA ASP A 69 -17.98 8.90 -7.69
C ASP A 69 -16.48 9.07 -8.00
N TYR A 70 -15.63 9.03 -6.96
CA TYR A 70 -14.18 9.15 -7.06
C TYR A 70 -13.46 8.38 -5.94
N VAL A 71 -12.20 8.02 -6.17
CA VAL A 71 -11.26 7.58 -5.13
C VAL A 71 -10.24 8.68 -4.85
N ASP A 72 -9.76 8.76 -3.61
CA ASP A 72 -8.74 9.74 -3.24
C ASP A 72 -7.36 9.32 -3.77
N LEU A 73 -7.12 8.02 -3.90
CA LEU A 73 -5.89 7.46 -4.45
C LEU A 73 -6.17 6.19 -5.27
N TYR A 74 -5.62 6.12 -6.48
CA TYR A 74 -5.66 4.92 -7.31
C TYR A 74 -4.25 4.44 -7.68
N LEU A 75 -3.93 3.17 -7.38
CA LEU A 75 -2.57 2.64 -7.48
C LEU A 75 -2.44 1.55 -8.54
N ILE A 76 -1.35 1.54 -9.33
CA ILE A 76 -0.90 0.31 -10.00
C ILE A 76 -0.51 -0.70 -8.92
N HIS A 77 -1.23 -1.83 -8.82
CA HIS A 77 -1.04 -2.76 -7.69
C HIS A 77 0.32 -3.47 -7.73
N TRP A 78 0.79 -3.84 -8.91
CA TRP A 78 2.11 -4.45 -9.12
C TRP A 78 2.66 -4.02 -10.48
N PRO A 79 4.00 -3.90 -10.65
CA PRO A 79 4.64 -3.70 -11.94
C PRO A 79 4.62 -4.97 -12.81
N PHE A 80 3.48 -5.65 -12.91
CA PHE A 80 3.35 -6.93 -13.57
C PHE A 80 2.02 -7.03 -14.31
N GLN A 81 1.99 -7.69 -15.46
CA GLN A 81 0.78 -7.82 -16.26
C GLN A 81 0.50 -9.26 -16.67
N VAL A 82 -0.78 -9.61 -16.67
CA VAL A 82 -1.31 -10.85 -17.28
C VAL A 82 -2.37 -10.51 -18.32
N LYS A 83 -2.75 -11.50 -19.13
CA LYS A 83 -3.87 -11.36 -20.07
C LYS A 83 -5.15 -10.95 -19.32
N LYS A 84 -5.99 -10.16 -19.99
CA LYS A 84 -7.26 -9.72 -19.41
C LYS A 84 -8.15 -10.91 -19.06
N GLY A 85 -8.73 -10.90 -17.86
CA GLY A 85 -9.66 -11.94 -17.41
C GLY A 85 -9.01 -13.28 -17.09
N THR A 86 -7.68 -13.34 -16.95
CA THR A 86 -6.96 -14.56 -16.60
C THR A 86 -6.30 -14.48 -15.23
N GLU A 87 -5.98 -15.63 -14.65
CA GLU A 87 -5.24 -15.72 -13.40
C GLU A 87 -3.73 -15.54 -13.60
N ILE A 88 -3.00 -15.42 -12.49
CA ILE A 88 -1.53 -15.38 -12.49
C ILE A 88 -0.99 -16.78 -12.79
N SER A 89 -0.72 -17.06 -14.06
CA SER A 89 -0.07 -18.29 -14.51
C SER A 89 0.87 -18.05 -15.69
N PRO A 90 1.96 -18.86 -15.83
CA PRO A 90 3.02 -18.62 -16.81
C PRO A 90 2.56 -18.39 -18.25
N GLU A 91 1.54 -19.11 -18.70
CA GLU A 91 0.95 -19.01 -20.05
C GLU A 91 0.17 -17.70 -20.29
N ASN A 92 -0.15 -16.98 -19.23
CA ASN A 92 -0.91 -15.74 -19.24
C ASN A 92 -0.05 -14.50 -19.03
N PHE A 93 1.24 -14.64 -18.75
CA PHE A 93 2.15 -13.52 -18.54
C PHE A 93 2.30 -12.69 -19.82
N VAL A 94 2.27 -11.37 -19.67
CA VAL A 94 2.52 -10.43 -20.76
C VAL A 94 3.48 -9.34 -20.27
N HIS A 95 4.22 -8.73 -21.20
CA HIS A 95 5.12 -7.64 -20.84
C HIS A 95 4.30 -6.38 -20.53
N PRO A 96 4.40 -5.82 -19.31
CA PRO A 96 3.74 -4.57 -18.98
C PRO A 96 4.35 -3.40 -19.77
N ASP A 97 3.50 -2.50 -20.24
CA ASP A 97 3.88 -1.20 -20.80
C ASP A 97 3.52 -0.11 -19.78
N ILE A 98 4.28 -0.06 -18.67
CA ILE A 98 4.01 0.83 -17.54
C ILE A 98 3.86 2.31 -17.96
N PRO A 99 4.70 2.87 -18.87
CA PRO A 99 4.49 4.24 -19.35
C PRO A 99 3.12 4.46 -19.98
N LYS A 100 2.61 3.54 -20.82
CA LYS A 100 1.27 3.67 -21.41
C LYS A 100 0.16 3.43 -20.39
N THR A 101 0.32 2.47 -19.48
CA THR A 101 -0.61 2.30 -18.36
C THR A 101 -0.69 3.59 -17.54
N TRP A 102 0.46 4.21 -17.25
CA TRP A 102 0.54 5.45 -16.50
C TRP A 102 -0.15 6.60 -17.23
N GLN A 103 0.07 6.78 -18.53
CA GLN A 103 -0.66 7.79 -19.32
C GLN A 103 -2.18 7.65 -19.20
N ALA A 104 -2.71 6.42 -19.15
CA ALA A 104 -4.13 6.18 -18.89
C ALA A 104 -4.52 6.50 -17.44
N MET A 105 -3.67 6.21 -16.45
CA MET A 105 -3.87 6.64 -15.05
C MET A 105 -3.89 8.17 -14.93
N GLU A 106 -3.04 8.90 -15.66
CA GLU A 106 -3.03 10.36 -15.65
C GLU A 106 -4.34 10.93 -16.22
N GLN A 107 -4.99 10.26 -17.18
CA GLN A 107 -6.32 10.65 -17.65
C GLN A 107 -7.39 10.45 -16.56
N LEU A 108 -7.24 9.44 -15.69
CA LEU A 108 -8.11 9.28 -14.52
C LEU A 108 -7.94 10.42 -13.53
N TYR A 109 -6.69 10.86 -13.32
CA TYR A 109 -6.38 12.06 -12.55
C TYR A 109 -7.01 13.32 -13.15
N ASP A 110 -6.78 13.58 -14.44
CA ASP A 110 -7.31 14.76 -15.12
C ASP A 110 -8.84 14.81 -15.12
N SER A 111 -9.50 13.64 -15.16
CA SER A 111 -10.97 13.54 -15.12
C SER A 111 -11.57 13.67 -13.72
N GLY A 112 -10.76 13.64 -12.66
CA GLY A 112 -11.20 13.67 -11.26
C GLY A 112 -11.73 12.33 -10.71
N LYS A 113 -11.72 11.24 -11.49
CA LYS A 113 -12.09 9.90 -10.98
C LYS A 113 -11.12 9.39 -9.92
N ALA A 114 -9.86 9.82 -9.98
CA ALA A 114 -8.86 9.62 -8.95
C ALA A 114 -8.20 10.95 -8.58
N HIS A 115 -8.32 11.42 -7.34
CA HIS A 115 -7.71 12.71 -6.94
C HIS A 115 -6.18 12.65 -6.85
N ALA A 116 -5.64 11.45 -6.65
CA ALA A 116 -4.22 11.16 -6.75
C ALA A 116 -4.03 9.79 -7.41
N ILE A 117 -2.89 9.62 -8.09
CA ILE A 117 -2.48 8.36 -8.69
C ILE A 117 -1.09 7.98 -8.17
N GLY A 118 -0.85 6.68 -8.05
CA GLY A 118 0.41 6.18 -7.52
C GLY A 118 0.69 4.75 -7.96
N VAL A 119 1.69 4.16 -7.33
CA VAL A 119 2.12 2.79 -7.59
C VAL A 119 2.21 1.99 -6.30
N SER A 120 2.35 0.69 -6.44
CA SER A 120 2.57 -0.23 -5.33
C SER A 120 3.54 -1.32 -5.79
N ASN A 121 4.42 -1.74 -4.88
CA ASN A 121 5.45 -2.75 -5.12
C ASN A 121 6.49 -2.33 -6.18
N PHE A 122 6.74 -1.04 -6.33
CA PHE A 122 7.83 -0.56 -7.19
C PHE A 122 9.13 -0.54 -6.37
N SER A 123 10.23 -0.90 -7.02
CA SER A 123 11.57 -0.68 -6.47
C SER A 123 11.98 0.78 -6.69
N SER A 124 13.06 1.23 -6.03
CA SER A 124 13.59 2.58 -6.28
C SER A 124 13.92 2.79 -7.77
N LYS A 125 14.41 1.74 -8.44
CA LYS A 125 14.71 1.79 -9.88
C LYS A 125 13.45 1.97 -10.72
N LYS A 126 12.44 1.12 -10.54
CA LYS A 126 11.20 1.16 -11.33
C LYS A 126 10.43 2.46 -11.08
N LEU A 127 10.43 2.96 -9.85
CA LEU A 127 9.85 4.25 -9.51
C LEU A 127 10.60 5.41 -10.19
N GLY A 128 11.94 5.38 -10.19
CA GLY A 128 12.76 6.36 -10.90
C GLY A 128 12.56 6.35 -12.41
N ASP A 129 12.46 5.16 -13.02
CA ASP A 129 12.18 5.02 -14.45
C ASP A 129 10.81 5.64 -14.80
N LEU A 130 9.79 5.43 -13.95
CA LEU A 130 8.46 6.03 -14.14
C LEU A 130 8.47 7.55 -13.95
N LEU A 131 9.11 8.06 -12.88
CA LEU A 131 9.25 9.50 -12.63
C LEU A 131 9.93 10.23 -13.81
N GLY A 132 10.86 9.57 -14.50
CA GLY A 132 11.54 10.12 -15.67
C GLY A 132 10.66 10.35 -16.89
N VAL A 133 9.46 9.75 -16.95
CA VAL A 133 8.55 9.83 -18.10
C VAL A 133 7.15 10.35 -17.76
N ALA A 134 6.80 10.40 -16.47
CA ALA A 134 5.49 10.82 -16.00
C ALA A 134 5.29 12.35 -16.10
N ARG A 135 4.13 12.78 -16.59
CA ARG A 135 3.68 14.18 -16.50
C ARG A 135 3.11 14.46 -15.12
N VAL A 136 2.27 13.56 -14.60
CA VAL A 136 1.78 13.59 -13.22
C VAL A 136 2.64 12.60 -12.42
N PRO A 137 3.51 13.06 -11.52
CA PRO A 137 4.37 12.16 -10.75
C PRO A 137 3.52 11.26 -9.83
N PRO A 138 3.92 10.00 -9.57
CA PRO A 138 3.25 9.16 -8.58
C PRO A 138 3.20 9.87 -7.22
N ALA A 139 2.00 10.06 -6.68
CA ALA A 139 1.83 10.67 -5.37
C ALA A 139 2.28 9.73 -4.24
N VAL A 140 2.11 8.42 -4.45
CA VAL A 140 2.39 7.38 -3.47
C VAL A 140 3.12 6.20 -4.12
N ASP A 141 4.08 5.62 -3.41
CA ASP A 141 4.50 4.23 -3.59
C ASP A 141 4.13 3.42 -2.34
N GLN A 142 3.18 2.50 -2.50
CA GLN A 142 2.68 1.66 -1.41
C GLN A 142 3.43 0.33 -1.39
N VAL A 143 4.23 0.08 -0.37
CA VAL A 143 5.13 -1.10 -0.30
C VAL A 143 5.07 -1.79 1.05
N GLU A 144 5.53 -3.05 1.09
CA GLU A 144 5.82 -3.73 2.33
C GLU A 144 6.84 -2.89 3.10
N CYS A 145 6.46 -2.43 4.28
CA CYS A 145 7.39 -1.77 5.19
C CYS A 145 6.99 -2.03 6.63
N HIS A 146 7.92 -2.57 7.41
CA HIS A 146 7.75 -2.87 8.82
C HIS A 146 9.12 -2.98 9.50
N LEU A 147 9.15 -3.23 10.80
CA LEU A 147 10.41 -3.33 11.57
C LEU A 147 11.41 -4.36 11.00
N GLY A 148 10.91 -5.49 10.49
CA GLY A 148 11.74 -6.51 9.82
C GLY A 148 12.03 -6.27 8.34
N TRP A 149 11.54 -5.19 7.73
CA TRP A 149 11.80 -4.83 6.33
C TRP A 149 11.56 -3.32 6.16
N GLN A 150 12.59 -2.53 6.44
CA GLN A 150 12.44 -1.12 6.77
C GLN A 150 12.49 -0.19 5.57
N GLN A 151 12.76 -0.72 4.37
CA GLN A 151 12.78 0.04 3.11
C GLN A 151 13.72 1.27 3.13
N GLY A 152 14.87 1.20 3.82
CA GLY A 152 15.74 2.37 4.01
C GLY A 152 16.13 3.07 2.71
N LYS A 153 16.51 2.31 1.68
CA LYS A 153 16.85 2.84 0.34
C LYS A 153 15.64 3.49 -0.35
N LEU A 154 14.54 2.76 -0.47
CA LEU A 154 13.34 3.24 -1.16
C LEU A 154 12.70 4.44 -0.45
N ARG A 155 12.66 4.45 0.89
CA ARG A 155 12.19 5.59 1.67
C ARG A 155 12.99 6.86 1.39
N ALA A 156 14.33 6.75 1.39
CA ALA A 156 15.18 7.89 1.07
C ALA A 156 14.92 8.40 -0.35
N PHE A 157 14.76 7.48 -1.31
CA PHE A 157 14.44 7.81 -2.70
C PHE A 157 13.07 8.48 -2.86
N CYS A 158 12.01 7.94 -2.22
CA CYS A 158 10.68 8.54 -2.22
C CYS A 158 10.72 9.95 -1.63
N HIS A 159 11.37 10.12 -0.47
CA HIS A 159 11.54 11.43 0.17
C HIS A 159 12.24 12.45 -0.74
N SER A 160 13.35 12.07 -1.39
CA SER A 160 14.09 13.00 -2.26
C SER A 160 13.35 13.37 -3.54
N ASN A 161 12.34 12.59 -3.94
CA ASN A 161 11.53 12.82 -5.15
C ASN A 161 10.11 13.32 -4.85
N GLY A 162 9.78 13.62 -3.59
CA GLY A 162 8.44 14.09 -3.21
C GLY A 162 7.33 13.05 -3.37
N VAL A 163 7.68 11.76 -3.39
CA VAL A 163 6.74 10.64 -3.41
C VAL A 163 6.48 10.21 -1.97
N HIS A 164 5.22 10.05 -1.58
CA HIS A 164 4.89 9.55 -0.25
C HIS A 164 5.01 8.02 -0.19
N LEU A 165 5.68 7.48 0.83
CA LEU A 165 5.73 6.04 1.04
C LEU A 165 4.62 5.60 2.00
N SER A 166 3.81 4.63 1.58
CA SER A 166 2.75 4.05 2.41
C SER A 166 3.04 2.59 2.72
N ALA A 167 3.13 2.26 4.01
CA ALA A 167 3.47 0.93 4.49
C ALA A 167 2.24 0.00 4.50
N TYR A 168 2.18 -0.95 3.57
CA TYR A 168 1.32 -2.12 3.75
C TYR A 168 2.03 -3.18 4.59
N ALA A 169 1.24 -4.08 5.19
CA ALA A 169 1.70 -5.09 6.15
C ALA A 169 2.61 -4.49 7.26
N PRO A 170 2.25 -3.37 7.89
CA PRO A 170 3.14 -2.66 8.82
C PRO A 170 3.49 -3.45 10.10
N LEU A 171 2.77 -4.54 10.35
CA LEU A 171 3.00 -5.47 11.46
C LEU A 171 3.80 -6.72 11.04
N GLY A 172 4.17 -6.84 9.76
CA GLY A 172 4.75 -8.05 9.16
C GLY A 172 4.02 -9.32 9.62
N ARG A 173 4.78 -10.39 9.85
CA ARG A 173 4.35 -11.50 10.71
C ARG A 173 4.32 -11.04 12.17
N MET A 174 3.11 -10.78 12.68
CA MET A 174 2.91 -10.29 14.06
C MET A 174 3.56 -11.18 15.13
N LYS A 175 3.69 -12.49 14.90
CA LYS A 175 4.42 -13.39 15.81
C LYS A 175 5.88 -12.97 15.96
N ASP A 176 6.55 -12.66 14.86
CA ASP A 176 7.96 -12.26 14.83
C ASP A 176 8.14 -10.91 15.53
N VAL A 177 7.21 -9.97 15.34
CA VAL A 177 7.19 -8.66 16.01
C VAL A 177 6.96 -8.82 17.52
N ALA A 178 5.96 -9.61 17.91
CA ALA A 178 5.59 -9.80 19.31
C ALA A 178 6.63 -10.60 20.11
N SER A 179 7.45 -11.43 19.46
CA SER A 179 8.53 -12.18 20.12
C SER A 179 9.91 -11.53 19.98
N ASN A 180 10.04 -10.39 19.28
CA ASN A 180 11.33 -9.73 19.11
C ASN A 180 11.74 -9.03 20.42
N PRO A 181 12.88 -9.39 21.04
CA PRO A 181 13.29 -8.85 22.34
C PRO A 181 13.44 -7.32 22.37
N VAL A 182 13.86 -6.72 21.25
CA VAL A 182 13.97 -5.26 21.14
C VAL A 182 12.59 -4.63 21.16
N VAL A 183 11.66 -5.18 20.40
CA VAL A 183 10.28 -4.66 20.33
C VAL A 183 9.58 -4.81 21.67
N THR A 184 9.69 -5.97 22.32
CA THR A 184 9.05 -6.21 23.63
C THR A 184 9.64 -5.30 24.71
N SER A 185 10.96 -5.12 24.73
CA SER A 185 11.62 -4.22 25.68
C SER A 185 11.18 -2.76 25.50
N VAL A 186 11.07 -2.29 24.25
CA VAL A 186 10.56 -0.93 23.95
C VAL A 186 9.08 -0.80 24.33
N ALA A 187 8.27 -1.82 24.02
CA ALA A 187 6.85 -1.87 24.36
C ALA A 187 6.62 -1.77 25.88
N GLU A 188 7.34 -2.57 26.66
CA GLU A 188 7.31 -2.55 28.13
C GLU A 188 7.74 -1.19 28.69
N SER A 189 8.85 -0.64 28.17
CA SER A 189 9.39 0.66 28.62
C SER A 189 8.41 1.82 28.41
N LEU A 190 7.58 1.75 27.36
CA LEU A 190 6.62 2.79 27.01
C LEU A 190 5.18 2.48 27.47
N GLY A 191 4.93 1.30 28.05
CA GLY A 191 3.59 0.85 28.41
C GLY A 191 2.65 0.72 27.21
N LYS A 192 3.18 0.28 26.06
CA LYS A 192 2.44 0.12 24.79
C LYS A 192 2.51 -1.31 24.29
N THR A 193 1.68 -1.67 23.30
CA THR A 193 1.73 -3.02 22.71
C THR A 193 2.81 -3.12 21.62
N PRO A 194 3.34 -4.33 21.32
CA PRO A 194 4.26 -4.52 20.20
C PRO A 194 3.71 -4.03 18.85
N ALA A 195 2.40 -4.13 18.64
CA ALA A 195 1.75 -3.60 17.44
C ALA A 195 1.81 -2.06 17.41
N GLN A 196 1.52 -1.40 18.53
CA GLN A 196 1.64 0.05 18.66
C GLN A 196 3.08 0.53 18.43
N ILE A 197 4.09 -0.20 18.93
CA ILE A 197 5.50 0.12 18.65
C ILE A 197 5.80 0.04 17.15
N ALA A 198 5.40 -1.05 16.48
CA ALA A 198 5.64 -1.20 15.04
C ALA A 198 4.96 -0.10 14.20
N LEU A 199 3.71 0.25 14.54
CA LEU A 199 2.95 1.28 13.84
C LEU A 199 3.50 2.68 14.11
N ARG A 200 3.80 3.01 15.37
CA ARG A 200 4.36 4.31 15.74
C ARG A 200 5.75 4.51 15.15
N TRP A 201 6.57 3.46 15.10
CA TRP A 201 7.85 3.49 14.37
C TRP A 201 7.61 3.90 12.91
N GLY A 202 6.62 3.27 12.25
CA GLY A 202 6.23 3.62 10.89
C GLY A 202 5.93 5.11 10.73
N LEU A 203 5.04 5.66 11.57
CA LEU A 203 4.72 7.09 11.56
C LEU A 203 5.95 7.99 11.77
N GLN A 204 6.85 7.62 12.68
CA GLN A 204 8.08 8.38 12.94
C GLN A 204 9.12 8.28 11.82
N GLN A 205 9.02 7.28 10.94
CA GLN A 205 9.81 7.22 9.71
C GLN A 205 9.22 8.09 8.58
N GLY A 206 8.10 8.79 8.82
CA GLY A 206 7.47 9.69 7.85
C GLY A 206 6.55 9.00 6.85
N GLN A 207 6.12 7.76 7.12
CA GLN A 207 5.24 6.97 6.26
C GLN A 207 3.84 6.80 6.88
N SER A 208 2.81 6.66 6.04
CA SER A 208 1.50 6.17 6.50
C SER A 208 1.55 4.66 6.73
N VAL A 209 0.69 4.14 7.62
CA VAL A 209 0.63 2.70 7.95
C VAL A 209 -0.77 2.16 7.71
N LEU A 210 -0.86 0.94 7.15
CA LEU A 210 -2.12 0.30 6.77
C LEU A 210 -2.39 -0.99 7.59
N PRO A 211 -2.62 -0.91 8.92
CA PRO A 211 -2.86 -2.08 9.74
C PRO A 211 -4.25 -2.68 9.46
N LYS A 212 -4.28 -3.92 8.99
CA LYS A 212 -5.53 -4.67 8.78
C LYS A 212 -6.01 -5.32 10.08
N SER A 213 -7.26 -5.09 10.47
CA SER A 213 -7.94 -5.85 11.52
C SER A 213 -9.45 -5.90 11.27
N ALA A 214 -10.06 -7.06 11.53
CA ALA A 214 -11.52 -7.21 11.62
C ALA A 214 -12.02 -7.25 13.08
N ASN A 215 -11.10 -7.19 14.04
CA ASN A 215 -11.40 -7.18 15.47
C ASN A 215 -11.44 -5.72 15.96
N GLU A 216 -12.52 -5.36 16.65
CA GLU A 216 -12.80 -3.98 17.07
C GLU A 216 -11.80 -3.45 18.10
N SER A 217 -11.39 -4.25 19.09
CA SER A 217 -10.43 -3.79 20.10
C SER A 217 -9.07 -3.50 19.46
N ARG A 218 -8.61 -4.36 18.53
CA ARG A 218 -7.38 -4.11 17.76
C ARG A 218 -7.48 -2.87 16.86
N LEU A 219 -8.66 -2.56 16.30
CA LEU A 219 -8.83 -1.31 15.56
C LEU A 219 -8.67 -0.09 16.47
N LYS A 220 -9.24 -0.11 17.67
CA LYS A 220 -9.07 0.97 18.65
C LYS A 220 -7.61 1.09 19.13
N GLU A 221 -6.95 -0.03 19.36
CA GLU A 221 -5.52 -0.06 19.75
C GLU A 221 -4.60 0.47 18.64
N ASN A 222 -4.84 0.07 17.39
CA ASN A 222 -3.99 0.42 16.25
C ASN A 222 -4.07 1.91 15.83
N ILE A 223 -5.04 2.68 16.32
CA ILE A 223 -5.12 4.13 16.07
C ILE A 223 -4.62 4.96 17.26
N ASP A 224 -4.42 4.35 18.43
CA ASP A 224 -3.87 4.97 19.64
C ASP A 224 -2.35 5.19 19.52
N LEU A 225 -1.95 6.06 18.60
CA LEU A 225 -0.56 6.27 18.17
C LEU A 225 -0.11 7.72 18.23
N PHE A 226 -0.98 8.67 18.56
CA PHE A 226 -0.73 10.09 18.26
C PHE A 226 -0.35 10.94 19.49
N ASP A 227 -0.74 10.53 20.69
CA ASP A 227 -0.50 11.25 21.95
C ASP A 227 0.81 10.84 22.64
N TRP A 228 1.65 10.04 21.97
CA TRP A 228 2.95 9.59 22.46
C TRP A 228 3.94 9.37 21.30
N SER A 229 5.22 9.19 21.63
CA SER A 229 6.28 8.90 20.67
C SER A 229 7.32 7.93 21.23
N ILE A 230 8.01 7.22 20.34
CA ILE A 230 9.20 6.43 20.66
C ILE A 230 10.40 7.39 20.71
N PRO A 231 11.12 7.49 21.85
CA PRO A 231 12.35 8.27 21.94
C PRO A 231 13.41 7.83 20.94
N GLU A 232 14.26 8.75 20.50
CA GLU A 232 15.29 8.50 19.48
C GLU A 232 16.21 7.33 19.84
N GLU A 233 16.62 7.23 21.11
CA GLU A 233 17.45 6.14 21.62
C GLU A 233 16.80 4.75 21.48
N LEU A 234 15.47 4.66 21.61
CA LEU A 234 14.73 3.41 21.44
C LEU A 234 14.46 3.13 19.96
N CYS A 235 14.21 4.19 19.17
CA CYS A 235 14.14 4.09 17.71
C CYS A 235 15.44 3.54 17.12
N ALA A 236 16.61 3.97 17.60
CA ALA A 236 17.90 3.47 17.15
C ALA A 236 18.03 1.95 17.32
N LYS A 237 17.57 1.40 18.45
CA LYS A 237 17.56 -0.06 18.70
C LYS A 237 16.66 -0.81 17.72
N LEU A 238 15.50 -0.24 17.38
CA LEU A 238 14.57 -0.84 16.40
C LEU A 238 15.18 -0.92 14.99
N SER A 239 16.09 0.00 14.64
CA SER A 239 16.79 0.00 13.36
C SER A 239 17.76 -1.19 13.19
N GLU A 240 18.19 -1.82 14.29
CA GLU A 240 19.12 -2.96 14.27
C GLU A 240 18.43 -4.30 14.01
N ILE A 241 17.10 -4.33 13.93
CA ILE A 241 16.33 -5.55 13.66
C ILE A 241 16.78 -6.13 12.32
N LYS A 242 16.95 -7.46 12.26
CA LYS A 242 17.34 -8.16 11.03
C LYS A 242 16.32 -7.91 9.91
N GLN A 243 16.81 -7.53 8.74
CA GLN A 243 16.01 -7.22 7.56
C GLN A 243 15.76 -8.47 6.72
N VAL A 244 14.49 -8.82 6.51
CA VAL A 244 14.02 -9.91 5.65
C VAL A 244 12.69 -9.50 5.02
N LYS A 245 12.67 -9.38 3.70
CA LYS A 245 11.43 -9.18 2.93
C LYS A 245 10.55 -10.42 3.01
N GLN A 246 9.28 -10.25 3.36
CA GLN A 246 8.30 -11.32 3.52
C GLN A 246 7.41 -11.48 2.29
N ILE A 247 7.06 -10.39 1.60
CA ILE A 247 6.24 -10.42 0.39
C ILE A 247 7.15 -10.37 -0.83
N ARG A 248 7.55 -11.55 -1.30
CA ARG A 248 8.58 -11.73 -2.35
C ARG A 248 8.03 -11.80 -3.78
N GLY A 249 6.71 -11.71 -3.94
CA GLY A 249 6.07 -11.72 -5.26
C GLY A 249 6.27 -13.04 -6.02
N ASP A 250 6.38 -14.17 -5.30
CA ASP A 250 6.75 -15.47 -5.88
C ASP A 250 5.87 -15.89 -7.06
N SER A 251 4.58 -15.51 -7.05
CA SER A 251 3.64 -15.78 -8.16
C SER A 251 4.02 -15.09 -9.48
N PHE A 252 4.87 -14.06 -9.46
CA PHE A 252 5.34 -13.34 -10.64
C PHE A 252 6.74 -13.78 -11.08
N VAL A 253 7.42 -14.64 -10.30
CA VAL A 253 8.79 -15.07 -10.56
C VAL A 253 8.77 -16.43 -11.24
N HIS A 254 9.21 -16.48 -12.50
CA HIS A 254 9.15 -17.72 -13.29
C HIS A 254 10.06 -17.66 -14.53
N PRO A 255 10.56 -18.80 -15.06
CA PRO A 255 11.35 -18.81 -16.30
C PRO A 255 10.66 -18.22 -17.53
N GLN A 256 9.33 -18.11 -17.54
CA GLN A 256 8.52 -17.50 -18.61
C GLN A 256 8.11 -16.04 -18.29
N SER A 257 8.28 -15.60 -17.06
CA SER A 257 7.96 -14.24 -16.62
C SER A 257 9.01 -13.24 -17.13
N ILE A 258 8.68 -11.95 -17.15
CA ILE A 258 9.69 -10.90 -17.28
C ILE A 258 10.64 -10.81 -16.07
N TYR A 259 10.25 -11.43 -14.95
CA TYR A 259 11.06 -11.58 -13.74
C TYR A 259 11.39 -13.05 -13.53
N LYS A 260 12.62 -13.45 -13.82
CA LYS A 260 13.14 -14.81 -13.63
C LYS A 260 13.50 -15.08 -12.18
N THR A 261 13.83 -14.03 -11.44
CA THR A 261 14.20 -14.10 -10.02
C THR A 261 13.49 -13.02 -9.20
N CYS A 262 13.51 -13.17 -7.88
CA CYS A 262 13.00 -12.16 -6.96
C CYS A 262 13.87 -10.88 -7.00
N GLU A 263 15.17 -11.05 -7.22
CA GLU A 263 16.13 -9.98 -7.41
C GLU A 263 15.79 -9.11 -8.64
N GLU A 264 15.30 -9.71 -9.73
CA GLU A 264 14.84 -8.96 -10.92
C GLU A 264 13.53 -8.21 -10.67
N LEU A 265 12.59 -8.79 -9.91
CA LEU A 265 11.34 -8.12 -9.53
C LEU A 265 11.60 -6.87 -8.69
N PHE A 266 12.56 -6.92 -7.75
CA PHE A 266 12.87 -5.82 -6.84
C PHE A 266 14.15 -5.06 -7.16
N ASP A 267 14.79 -5.31 -8.30
CA ASP A 267 16.06 -4.68 -8.73
C ASP A 267 17.15 -4.73 -7.65
N GLY A 268 17.27 -5.89 -7.00
CA GLY A 268 18.22 -6.16 -5.91
C GLY A 268 17.79 -5.66 -4.52
N GLU A 269 16.60 -5.07 -4.37
CA GLU A 269 16.05 -4.65 -3.07
C GLU A 269 15.35 -5.82 -2.36
N ILE A 270 16.13 -6.85 -1.98
CA ILE A 270 15.61 -8.13 -1.46
C ILE A 270 16.43 -8.72 -0.30
#